data_AF-A0A1Q9C588-F1
#
_entry.id   AF-A0A1Q9C588-F1
#
_cell.length_a   1.000
_cell.length_b   1.000
_cell.length_c   1.000
_cell.angle_alpha   90.00
_cell.angle_beta   90.00
_cell.angle_gamma   90.00
#
_symmetry.space_group_name_H-M   'P 1'
#
loop_
_entity.id
_entity.type
_entity.pdbx_description
1 polymer ?
#
loop_
_entity_poly.entity_id
_entity_poly.type
_entity_poly.pdbx_seq_one_letter_code
_entity_poly.pdbx_strand_id
1 'polypeptide(L)'
;MTAPTTAEELEAEIDATRRQVEAEKTRQRELEAETQQAVKRQRLRMELEQVRLKLAGEQEKTARETRLRRALDEDRLQWWMYSGVGTPTLLPKSKRVMRASSGHSTDCAGEVARGELFWRITGFSWLKGMLEQDNEGDVVHSLPFALGDEKFAFHYNPWAGELCEKLHGSLAIVLQTTERITLRYRIYVKARSGEYVQWGETSDEVHHGDDEEWGAYGPDVHSPGHPPTSLGIFGLSHEELLQSEWVQNDTLTVKCELEVRPDRYAKKEIWSLAAEVPAPTILDDTRALLEVGTCSDVRFMVQDEEIEAHSQILCSRSEVFRKQLTAGMQESMSKVITIEDCDAATFRAFLRFLYTDRLPDVQDLLPKDTSSESGNARGGPQLSQIQALLAVSHKYQVKRLQIWCEAKLSEQIDTPHVCALLHQAHLLQAKQLEQACLRFIREGAAQVLTLPAYVELVKKWPRIGVKVSLFSANVSEAEALAAIEAMETPQEQQSEQVPEVIRNASGRGGARQLQK
;
A
#
# COMPACT_ATOMS: atom_id res chain seq x y z
N MET A 1 -1.10 -74.31 -45.49
CA MET A 1 -2.45 -73.89 -45.92
C MET A 1 -2.53 -74.13 -47.40
N THR A 2 -3.44 -75.00 -47.84
CA THR A 2 -3.68 -75.31 -49.25
C THR A 2 -4.13 -74.05 -49.96
N ALA A 3 -3.48 -73.69 -51.07
CA ALA A 3 -3.89 -72.55 -51.87
C ALA A 3 -5.31 -72.83 -52.42
N PRO A 4 -6.26 -71.90 -52.31
CA PRO A 4 -7.59 -72.06 -52.90
C PRO A 4 -7.42 -72.25 -54.41
N THR A 5 -8.01 -73.31 -54.96
CA THR A 5 -7.75 -73.73 -56.35
C THR A 5 -8.92 -73.51 -57.29
N THR A 6 -10.06 -73.06 -56.76
CA THR A 6 -11.26 -72.76 -57.54
C THR A 6 -11.72 -71.31 -57.31
N ALA A 7 -12.42 -70.73 -58.29
CA ALA A 7 -12.87 -69.34 -58.22
C ALA A 7 -13.85 -69.08 -57.06
N GLU A 8 -14.71 -70.07 -56.75
CA GLU A 8 -15.68 -69.99 -55.65
C GLU A 8 -15.01 -69.95 -54.27
N GLU A 9 -13.91 -70.69 -54.07
CA GLU A 9 -13.12 -70.67 -52.82
C GLU A 9 -12.45 -69.30 -52.61
N LEU A 10 -11.91 -68.71 -53.68
CA LEU A 10 -11.32 -67.36 -53.64
C LEU A 10 -12.37 -66.28 -53.34
N GLU A 11 -13.56 -66.36 -53.94
CA GLU A 11 -14.66 -65.43 -53.64
C GLU A 11 -15.11 -65.54 -52.17
N ALA A 12 -15.25 -66.77 -51.65
CA ALA A 12 -15.60 -66.98 -50.25
C ALA A 12 -14.53 -66.44 -49.28
N GLU A 13 -13.24 -66.59 -49.59
CA GLU A 13 -12.14 -66.06 -48.79
C GLU A 13 -12.05 -64.53 -48.86
N ILE A 14 -12.30 -63.93 -50.03
CA ILE A 14 -12.39 -62.48 -50.20
C ILE A 14 -13.54 -61.91 -49.36
N ASP A 15 -14.71 -62.54 -49.39
CA ASP A 15 -15.87 -62.08 -48.62
C ASP A 15 -15.67 -62.26 -47.11
N ALA A 16 -15.05 -63.36 -46.68
CA ALA A 16 -14.67 -63.56 -45.28
C ALA A 16 -13.66 -62.49 -44.80
N THR A 17 -12.66 -62.19 -45.63
CA THR A 17 -11.64 -61.16 -45.33
C THR A 17 -12.27 -59.77 -45.30
N ARG A 18 -13.20 -59.45 -46.21
CA ARG A 18 -13.94 -58.18 -46.20
C ARG A 18 -14.74 -57.99 -44.91
N ARG A 19 -15.43 -59.04 -44.44
CA ARG A 19 -16.16 -59.01 -43.16
C ARG A 19 -15.21 -58.78 -41.98
N GLN A 20 -14.02 -59.40 -41.98
CA GLN A 20 -13.01 -59.16 -40.95
C GLN A 20 -12.49 -57.71 -40.97
N VAL A 21 -12.25 -57.15 -42.15
CA VAL A 21 -11.83 -55.75 -42.31
C VAL A 21 -12.92 -54.79 -41.80
N GLU A 22 -14.19 -55.06 -42.07
CA GLU A 22 -15.30 -54.24 -41.55
C GLU A 22 -15.45 -54.35 -40.04
N ALA A 23 -15.29 -55.55 -39.47
CA ALA A 23 -15.31 -55.75 -38.02
C ALA A 23 -14.17 -54.98 -37.34
N GLU A 24 -12.94 -55.04 -37.87
CA GLU A 24 -11.81 -54.30 -37.29
C GLU A 24 -11.92 -52.78 -37.47
N LYS A 25 -12.48 -52.30 -38.59
CA LYS A 25 -12.80 -50.87 -38.73
C LYS A 25 -13.80 -50.39 -37.68
N THR A 26 -14.76 -51.24 -37.31
CA THR A 26 -15.75 -50.92 -36.28
C THR A 26 -15.09 -50.86 -34.90
N ARG A 27 -14.27 -51.86 -34.57
CA ARG A 27 -13.48 -51.90 -33.34
C ARG A 27 -12.52 -50.72 -33.20
N GLN A 28 -11.86 -50.32 -34.29
CA GLN A 28 -10.96 -49.17 -34.28
C GLN A 28 -11.72 -47.87 -33.95
N ARG A 29 -12.92 -47.67 -34.52
CA ARG A 29 -13.75 -46.49 -34.21
C ARG A 29 -14.20 -46.45 -32.75
N GLU A 30 -14.52 -47.61 -32.17
CA GLU A 30 -14.86 -47.72 -30.74
C GLU A 30 -13.66 -47.35 -29.86
N LEU A 31 -12.47 -47.87 -30.17
CA LEU A 31 -11.23 -47.56 -29.44
C LEU A 31 -10.83 -46.08 -29.57
N GLU A 32 -11.02 -45.49 -30.75
CA GLU A 32 -10.81 -44.05 -30.99
C GLU A 32 -11.78 -43.20 -30.16
N ALA A 33 -13.04 -43.62 -30.01
CA ALA A 33 -14.00 -42.94 -29.16
C ALA A 33 -13.63 -43.05 -27.67
N GLU A 34 -13.20 -44.22 -27.20
CA GLU A 34 -12.75 -44.42 -25.82
C GLU A 34 -11.48 -43.62 -25.49
N THR A 35 -10.51 -43.58 -26.40
CA THR A 35 -9.28 -42.80 -26.24
C THR A 35 -9.59 -41.30 -26.20
N GLN A 36 -10.50 -40.80 -27.04
CA GLN A 36 -10.97 -39.41 -26.96
C GLN A 36 -11.63 -39.10 -25.62
N GLN A 37 -12.46 -40.01 -25.09
CA GLN A 37 -13.05 -39.86 -23.76
C GLN A 37 -12.00 -39.88 -22.65
N ALA A 38 -10.97 -40.71 -22.76
CA ALA A 38 -9.86 -40.76 -21.80
C ALA A 38 -9.04 -39.46 -21.80
N VAL A 39 -8.70 -38.92 -22.98
CA VAL A 39 -8.02 -37.63 -23.13
C VAL A 39 -8.86 -36.49 -22.56
N LYS A 40 -10.17 -36.47 -22.83
CA LYS A 40 -11.09 -35.48 -22.26
C LYS A 40 -11.11 -35.54 -20.72
N ARG A 41 -11.16 -36.75 -20.15
CA ARG A 41 -11.13 -36.97 -18.71
C ARG A 41 -9.81 -36.50 -18.08
N GLN A 42 -8.69 -36.75 -18.74
CA GLN A 42 -7.38 -36.27 -18.28
C GLN A 42 -7.30 -34.75 -18.31
N ARG A 43 -7.76 -34.10 -19.39
CA ARG A 43 -7.85 -32.63 -19.48
C ARG A 43 -8.68 -32.06 -18.33
N LEU A 44 -9.87 -32.59 -18.11
CA LEU A 44 -10.77 -32.14 -17.04
C LEU A 44 -10.15 -32.34 -15.65
N ARG A 45 -9.36 -33.40 -15.42
CA ARG A 45 -8.62 -33.59 -14.16
C ARG A 45 -7.56 -32.51 -13.94
N MET A 46 -6.81 -32.14 -14.99
CA MET A 46 -5.82 -31.06 -14.89
C MET A 46 -6.48 -29.70 -14.66
N GLU A 47 -7.57 -29.41 -15.36
CA GLU A 47 -8.34 -28.18 -15.15
C GLU A 47 -8.91 -28.11 -13.72
N LEU A 48 -9.47 -29.21 -13.21
CA LEU A 48 -9.96 -29.30 -11.84
C LEU A 48 -8.86 -29.03 -10.82
N GLU A 49 -7.66 -29.58 -11.05
CA GLU A 49 -6.52 -29.38 -10.14
C GLU A 49 -6.04 -27.94 -10.14
N GLN A 50 -5.94 -27.30 -11.31
CA GLN A 50 -5.63 -25.87 -11.38
C GLN A 50 -6.66 -24.99 -10.67
N VAL A 51 -7.95 -25.32 -10.80
CA VAL A 51 -9.01 -24.59 -10.10
C VAL A 51 -8.94 -24.81 -8.58
N ARG A 52 -8.58 -26.03 -8.13
CA ARG A 52 -8.37 -26.32 -6.71
C ARG A 52 -7.18 -25.56 -6.13
N LEU A 53 -6.07 -25.47 -6.85
CA LEU A 53 -4.90 -24.69 -6.43
C LEU A 53 -5.25 -23.20 -6.30
N LYS A 54 -5.99 -22.64 -7.27
CA LYS A 54 -6.49 -21.25 -7.18
C LYS A 54 -7.39 -21.06 -5.97
N LEU A 55 -8.31 -21.99 -5.71
CA LEU A 55 -9.20 -21.95 -4.55
C LEU A 55 -8.41 -22.00 -3.23
N ALA A 56 -7.39 -22.87 -3.13
CA ALA A 56 -6.54 -22.97 -1.95
C ALA A 56 -5.77 -21.65 -1.69
N GLY A 57 -5.20 -21.04 -2.74
CA GLY A 57 -4.53 -19.74 -2.62
C GLY A 57 -5.48 -18.60 -2.19
N GLU A 58 -6.71 -18.55 -2.72
CA GLU A 58 -7.71 -17.57 -2.28
C GLU A 58 -8.19 -17.81 -0.84
N GLN A 59 -8.33 -19.07 -0.43
CA GLN A 59 -8.63 -19.44 0.96
C GLN A 59 -7.51 -19.01 1.91
N GLU A 60 -6.24 -19.15 1.49
CA GLU A 60 -5.08 -18.74 2.28
C GLU A 60 -4.97 -17.22 2.41
N LYS A 61 -5.19 -16.46 1.32
CA LYS A 61 -5.30 -14.99 1.37
C LYS A 61 -6.38 -14.54 2.34
N THR A 62 -7.56 -15.17 2.26
CA THR A 62 -8.69 -14.88 3.16
C THR A 62 -8.33 -15.20 4.61
N ALA A 63 -7.66 -16.33 4.86
CA ALA A 63 -7.20 -16.72 6.19
C ALA A 63 -6.11 -15.78 6.74
N ARG A 64 -5.20 -15.29 5.88
CA ARG A 64 -4.18 -14.29 6.23
C ARG A 64 -4.83 -12.95 6.59
N GLU A 65 -5.76 -12.47 5.79
CA GLU A 65 -6.48 -11.22 6.06
C GLU A 65 -7.33 -11.32 7.33
N THR A 66 -7.97 -12.48 7.56
CA THR A 66 -8.72 -12.74 8.80
C THR A 66 -7.81 -12.77 10.03
N ARG A 67 -6.61 -13.36 9.92
CA ARG A 67 -5.59 -13.34 10.97
C ARG A 67 -5.09 -11.92 11.25
N LEU A 68 -4.79 -11.15 10.20
CA LEU A 68 -4.36 -9.76 10.31
C LEU A 68 -5.44 -8.90 10.96
N ARG A 69 -6.71 -9.06 10.56
CA ARG A 69 -7.84 -8.37 11.15
C ARG A 69 -8.00 -8.71 12.63
N ARG A 70 -7.91 -9.99 12.99
CA ARG A 70 -7.94 -10.43 14.40
C ARG A 70 -6.78 -9.81 15.20
N ALA A 71 -5.58 -9.78 14.65
CA ALA A 71 -4.41 -9.17 15.30
C ALA A 71 -4.57 -7.64 15.48
N LEU A 72 -5.21 -6.95 14.53
CA LEU A 72 -5.59 -5.54 14.67
C LEU A 72 -6.65 -5.33 15.76
N ASP A 73 -7.70 -6.16 15.78
CA ASP A 73 -8.78 -6.06 16.76
C ASP A 73 -8.32 -6.44 18.19
N GLU A 74 -7.27 -7.27 18.31
CA GLU A 74 -6.63 -7.67 19.57
C GLU A 74 -5.44 -6.78 19.96
N ASP A 75 -5.18 -5.68 19.23
CA ASP A 75 -4.05 -4.75 19.46
C ASP A 75 -2.66 -5.44 19.52
N ARG A 76 -2.49 -6.53 18.76
CA ARG A 76 -1.28 -7.38 18.76
C ARG A 76 -0.21 -6.96 17.75
N LEU A 77 -0.44 -5.96 16.91
CA LEU A 77 0.53 -5.55 15.89
C LEU A 77 1.61 -4.62 16.48
N GLN A 78 2.84 -5.13 16.55
CA GLN A 78 4.00 -4.42 17.07
C GLN A 78 4.57 -3.40 16.04
N TRP A 79 4.80 -2.18 16.50
CA TRP A 79 5.08 -0.94 15.76
C TRP A 79 6.37 -0.89 14.88
N TRP A 80 7.27 -1.87 14.92
CA TRP A 80 8.60 -1.73 14.29
C TRP A 80 8.69 -2.10 12.80
N MET A 81 7.62 -2.58 12.17
CA MET A 81 7.63 -2.88 10.72
C MET A 81 7.78 -1.66 9.80
N TYR A 82 7.76 -0.43 10.34
CA TYR A 82 7.90 0.82 9.57
C TYR A 82 9.05 1.75 9.97
N SER A 83 9.97 1.32 10.84
CA SER A 83 11.07 2.19 11.29
C SER A 83 12.41 1.77 10.68
N GLY A 84 12.73 2.31 9.51
CA GLY A 84 14.09 2.29 8.99
C GLY A 84 14.96 3.34 9.69
N VAL A 85 15.90 2.91 10.54
CA VAL A 85 17.16 3.61 10.84
C VAL A 85 18.17 2.59 11.41
N GLY A 86 19.35 2.46 10.79
CA GLY A 86 20.49 1.74 11.39
C GLY A 86 21.46 1.17 10.36
N THR A 87 22.49 1.94 10.00
CA THR A 87 23.56 1.68 9.02
C THR A 87 24.28 0.32 9.15
N PRO A 88 24.55 -0.40 8.03
CA PRO A 88 25.52 -1.48 7.99
C PRO A 88 26.94 -0.95 7.72
N THR A 89 27.90 -1.37 8.52
CA THR A 89 29.33 -1.11 8.35
C THR A 89 29.87 -1.90 7.16
N LEU A 90 30.39 -1.19 6.14
CA LEU A 90 31.06 -1.77 4.98
C LEU A 90 32.45 -2.32 5.35
N LEU A 91 32.73 -3.56 4.94
CA LEU A 91 34.09 -4.12 4.89
C LEU A 91 34.65 -4.07 3.44
N PRO A 92 35.99 -4.05 3.28
CA PRO A 92 36.63 -3.37 2.17
C PRO A 92 36.68 -4.19 0.88
N LYS A 93 36.55 -3.48 -0.25
CA LYS A 93 36.70 -4.02 -1.61
C LYS A 93 38.09 -4.62 -1.81
N SER A 94 38.14 -5.91 -2.13
CA SER A 94 39.37 -6.60 -2.54
C SER A 94 39.89 -6.07 -3.88
N LYS A 95 41.22 -5.88 -3.96
CA LYS A 95 41.93 -5.32 -5.12
C LYS A 95 41.96 -6.34 -6.28
N ARG A 96 41.55 -5.90 -7.47
CA ARG A 96 41.77 -6.63 -8.73
C ARG A 96 43.27 -6.80 -9.00
N VAL A 97 43.68 -8.01 -9.33
CA VAL A 97 44.93 -8.28 -10.07
C VAL A 97 44.54 -8.91 -11.40
N MET A 98 44.79 -8.20 -12.49
CA MET A 98 44.71 -8.73 -13.85
C MET A 98 46.07 -9.29 -14.24
N ARG A 99 46.10 -10.54 -14.72
CA ARG A 99 47.05 -10.99 -15.76
C ARG A 99 46.34 -11.92 -16.73
N ALA A 100 46.56 -11.66 -18.01
CA ALA A 100 46.01 -12.40 -19.14
C ALA A 100 46.91 -13.59 -19.52
N SER A 101 46.32 -14.66 -20.07
CA SER A 101 46.72 -15.23 -21.37
C SER A 101 45.90 -16.47 -21.76
N SER A 102 45.26 -16.37 -22.93
CA SER A 102 44.87 -17.44 -23.88
C SER A 102 44.25 -18.73 -23.32
N GLY A 103 42.93 -18.69 -23.19
CA GLY A 103 41.99 -19.81 -23.17
C GLY A 103 40.59 -19.22 -23.10
N HIS A 104 39.61 -19.73 -23.87
CA HIS A 104 38.21 -19.37 -23.62
C HIS A 104 37.85 -20.01 -22.27
N SER A 105 38.01 -19.25 -21.19
CA SER A 105 37.65 -19.65 -19.84
C SER A 105 36.32 -18.99 -19.51
N THR A 106 35.28 -19.80 -19.34
CA THR A 106 34.02 -19.33 -18.76
C THR A 106 34.16 -19.44 -17.25
N ASP A 107 34.30 -18.31 -16.58
CA ASP A 107 34.37 -18.25 -15.13
C ASP A 107 32.96 -18.36 -14.51
N CYS A 108 32.53 -19.59 -14.25
CA CYS A 108 31.27 -19.87 -13.55
C CYS A 108 31.32 -19.48 -12.05
N ALA A 109 32.48 -19.08 -11.51
CA ALA A 109 32.63 -18.65 -10.12
C ALA A 109 32.72 -17.11 -9.97
N GLY A 110 32.83 -16.37 -11.07
CA GLY A 110 33.05 -14.91 -11.09
C GLY A 110 31.94 -14.06 -10.47
N GLU A 111 30.77 -14.66 -10.19
CA GLU A 111 29.56 -13.98 -9.69
C GLU A 111 29.00 -14.62 -8.41
N VAL A 112 29.78 -15.46 -7.74
CA VAL A 112 29.38 -16.08 -6.47
C VAL A 112 29.64 -15.10 -5.32
N ALA A 113 28.57 -14.67 -4.66
CA ALA A 113 28.67 -13.93 -3.40
C ALA A 113 29.04 -14.89 -2.27
N ARG A 114 30.01 -14.52 -1.44
CA ARG A 114 30.44 -15.32 -0.28
C ARG A 114 30.31 -14.52 1.00
N GLY A 115 29.72 -15.13 2.01
CA GLY A 115 29.54 -14.54 3.34
C GLY A 115 29.92 -15.52 4.43
N GLU A 116 30.54 -15.00 5.49
CA GLU A 116 30.73 -15.72 6.75
C GLU A 116 29.90 -15.01 7.82
N LEU A 117 29.05 -15.76 8.49
CA LEU A 117 28.03 -15.24 9.39
C LEU A 117 28.09 -15.95 10.73
N PHE A 118 27.80 -15.21 11.79
CA PHE A 118 27.78 -15.72 13.16
C PHE A 118 26.44 -15.39 13.80
N TRP A 119 25.77 -16.40 14.34
CA TRP A 119 24.54 -16.22 15.10
C TRP A 119 24.74 -16.77 16.51
N ARG A 120 24.27 -16.02 17.50
CA ARG A 120 24.39 -16.35 18.90
C ARG A 120 23.01 -16.28 19.55
N ILE A 121 22.61 -17.38 20.17
CA ILE A 121 21.38 -17.47 20.95
C ILE A 121 21.79 -17.56 22.41
N THR A 122 21.58 -16.47 23.16
CA THR A 122 21.86 -16.38 24.60
C THR A 122 20.61 -16.70 25.40
N GLY A 123 20.76 -17.27 26.60
CA GLY A 123 19.61 -17.71 27.38
C GLY A 123 19.01 -19.00 26.82
N PHE A 124 19.85 -19.85 26.20
CA PHE A 124 19.40 -20.97 25.39
C PHE A 124 18.55 -21.99 26.18
N SER A 125 18.79 -22.13 27.48
CA SER A 125 18.00 -22.94 28.41
C SER A 125 16.56 -22.46 28.62
N TRP A 126 16.30 -21.17 28.42
CA TRP A 126 14.95 -20.60 28.51
C TRP A 126 14.19 -20.66 27.19
N LEU A 127 14.87 -20.99 26.09
CA LEU A 127 14.35 -20.83 24.74
C LEU A 127 13.03 -21.58 24.51
N LYS A 128 12.99 -22.85 24.90
CA LYS A 128 11.79 -23.68 24.74
C LYS A 128 10.60 -23.11 25.52
N GLY A 129 10.81 -22.72 26.77
CA GLY A 129 9.77 -22.12 27.60
C GLY A 129 9.33 -20.73 27.12
N MET A 130 10.26 -19.94 26.56
CA MET A 130 9.96 -18.66 25.93
C MET A 130 9.04 -18.85 24.72
N LEU A 131 9.36 -19.79 23.82
CA LEU A 131 8.54 -20.09 22.64
C LEU A 131 7.16 -20.67 23.02
N GLU A 132 7.06 -21.44 24.10
CA GLU A 132 5.77 -21.92 24.61
C GLU A 132 4.89 -20.79 25.20
N GLN A 133 5.49 -19.69 25.67
CA GLN A 133 4.78 -18.52 26.20
C GLN A 133 4.39 -17.54 25.08
N ASP A 134 5.31 -17.31 24.14
CA ASP A 134 5.12 -16.47 22.96
C ASP A 134 4.32 -17.25 21.93
N ASN A 135 3.00 -17.18 22.02
CA ASN A 135 2.03 -17.86 21.16
C ASN A 135 2.07 -17.41 19.65
N GLU A 136 3.22 -16.90 19.19
CA GLU A 136 3.51 -16.33 17.87
C GLU A 136 4.40 -17.22 16.98
N GLY A 137 4.88 -18.38 17.47
CA GLY A 137 5.50 -19.41 16.63
C GLY A 137 6.49 -20.33 17.35
N ASP A 138 6.76 -21.50 16.77
CA ASP A 138 7.62 -22.54 17.35
C ASP A 138 9.13 -22.33 17.06
N VAL A 139 9.53 -21.13 16.63
CA VAL A 139 10.85 -20.86 16.05
C VAL A 139 11.44 -19.56 16.57
N VAL A 140 12.72 -19.58 16.94
CA VAL A 140 13.52 -18.36 17.13
C VAL A 140 14.32 -18.05 15.87
N HIS A 141 14.41 -16.78 15.50
CA HIS A 141 15.12 -16.36 14.29
C HIS A 141 16.18 -15.28 14.55
N SER A 142 17.20 -15.25 13.70
CA SER A 142 18.18 -14.16 13.68
C SER A 142 17.60 -12.90 13.03
N LEU A 143 18.23 -11.75 13.24
CA LEU A 143 17.99 -10.60 12.37
C LEU A 143 18.33 -10.94 10.91
N PRO A 144 17.54 -10.47 9.93
CA PRO A 144 17.85 -10.70 8.53
C PRO A 144 19.19 -10.11 8.14
N PHE A 145 19.93 -10.82 7.30
CA PHE A 145 21.21 -10.38 6.74
C PHE A 145 21.22 -10.53 5.22
N ALA A 146 21.96 -9.66 4.55
CA ALA A 146 22.05 -9.65 3.09
C ALA A 146 23.33 -10.34 2.61
N LEU A 147 23.21 -11.15 1.55
CA LEU A 147 24.35 -11.68 0.81
C LEU A 147 24.07 -11.56 -0.70
N GLY A 148 24.75 -10.60 -1.35
CA GLY A 148 24.36 -10.17 -2.70
C GLY A 148 23.09 -9.33 -2.66
N ASP A 149 22.14 -9.62 -3.55
CA ASP A 149 20.81 -9.00 -3.59
C ASP A 149 19.79 -9.73 -2.69
N GLU A 150 20.15 -10.91 -2.18
CA GLU A 150 19.25 -11.79 -1.42
C GLU A 150 19.33 -11.55 0.09
N LYS A 151 18.20 -11.78 0.78
CA LYS A 151 18.08 -11.67 2.24
C LYS A 151 17.83 -13.02 2.87
N PHE A 152 18.61 -13.32 3.90
CA PHE A 152 18.56 -14.58 4.64
C PHE A 152 18.35 -14.32 6.13
N ALA A 153 17.85 -15.33 6.84
CA ALA A 153 17.82 -15.37 8.30
C ALA A 153 18.09 -16.80 8.78
N PHE A 154 18.62 -16.97 9.99
CA PHE A 154 18.66 -18.27 10.64
C PHE A 154 17.38 -18.50 11.41
N HIS A 155 16.82 -19.70 11.31
CA HIS A 155 15.68 -20.18 12.08
C HIS A 155 16.12 -21.39 12.90
N TYR A 156 15.78 -21.41 14.19
CA TYR A 156 15.99 -22.55 15.07
C TYR A 156 14.68 -22.98 15.72
N ASN A 157 14.34 -24.26 15.60
CA ASN A 157 13.16 -24.88 16.20
C ASN A 157 13.63 -26.00 17.17
N PRO A 158 13.35 -25.89 18.49
CA PRO A 158 13.82 -26.88 19.46
C PRO A 158 13.13 -28.25 19.33
N TRP A 159 11.98 -28.33 18.65
CA TRP A 159 11.27 -29.58 18.41
C TRP A 159 11.58 -30.22 17.07
N ALA A 160 12.51 -29.63 16.29
CA ALA A 160 12.73 -29.98 14.89
C ALA A 160 11.44 -29.96 14.04
N GLY A 161 10.50 -29.08 14.41
CA GLY A 161 9.20 -28.90 13.78
C GLY A 161 9.26 -27.92 12.60
N GLU A 162 8.14 -27.27 12.31
CA GLU A 162 8.02 -26.33 11.19
C GLU A 162 8.98 -25.14 11.33
N LEU A 163 9.75 -24.88 10.27
CA LEU A 163 10.69 -23.78 10.14
C LEU A 163 10.18 -22.70 9.18
N CYS A 164 9.60 -23.11 8.05
CA CYS A 164 8.98 -22.22 7.05
C CYS A 164 8.14 -23.03 6.04
N GLU A 165 6.99 -22.52 5.58
CA GLU A 165 6.12 -23.09 4.53
C GLU A 165 6.07 -24.64 4.50
N LYS A 166 5.82 -25.27 5.65
CA LYS A 166 5.77 -26.74 5.85
C LYS A 166 7.10 -27.49 5.82
N LEU A 167 8.25 -26.84 5.64
CA LEU A 167 9.56 -27.46 5.83
C LEU A 167 9.89 -27.56 7.32
N HIS A 168 10.30 -28.74 7.76
CA HIS A 168 10.61 -29.06 9.15
C HIS A 168 12.11 -29.23 9.36
N GLY A 169 12.62 -28.97 10.57
CA GLY A 169 14.03 -29.18 10.92
C GLY A 169 14.42 -28.43 12.19
N SER A 170 15.65 -28.62 12.67
CA SER A 170 16.09 -27.98 13.92
C SER A 170 16.77 -26.63 13.71
N LEU A 171 17.58 -26.49 12.65
CA LEU A 171 18.30 -25.25 12.34
C LEU A 171 18.41 -25.10 10.82
N ALA A 172 17.94 -23.97 10.31
CA ALA A 172 17.98 -23.67 8.89
C ALA A 172 18.41 -22.24 8.58
N ILE A 173 18.93 -22.09 7.38
CA ILE A 173 19.04 -20.81 6.68
C ILE A 173 17.75 -20.66 5.89
N VAL A 174 16.97 -19.64 6.23
CA VAL A 174 15.72 -19.30 5.56
C VAL A 174 15.96 -18.13 4.63
N LEU A 175 15.41 -18.24 3.43
CA LEU A 175 15.47 -17.26 2.36
C LEU A 175 14.05 -16.95 1.92
N GLN A 176 13.79 -15.68 1.66
CA GLN A 176 12.59 -15.22 0.97
C GLN A 176 13.01 -14.58 -0.34
N THR A 177 12.76 -15.26 -1.46
CA THR A 177 13.02 -14.72 -2.78
C THR A 177 12.13 -15.39 -3.81
N THR A 178 11.74 -14.65 -4.83
CA THR A 178 11.05 -15.21 -6.00
C THR A 178 12.05 -15.55 -7.10
N GLU A 179 13.32 -15.20 -6.94
CA GLU A 179 14.36 -15.45 -7.92
C GLU A 179 14.89 -16.88 -7.78
N ARG A 180 15.18 -17.50 -8.92
CA ARG A 180 15.89 -18.78 -8.92
C ARG A 180 17.33 -18.53 -8.49
N ILE A 181 17.84 -19.26 -7.51
CA ILE A 181 19.24 -19.12 -7.07
C ILE A 181 19.88 -20.48 -6.82
N THR A 182 21.20 -20.54 -6.89
CA THR A 182 21.98 -21.69 -6.40
C THR A 182 22.74 -21.28 -5.15
N LEU A 183 22.64 -22.08 -4.09
CA LEU A 183 23.28 -21.81 -2.81
C LEU A 183 24.12 -23.00 -2.35
N ARG A 184 25.22 -22.69 -1.66
CA ARG A 184 26.04 -23.65 -0.93
C ARG A 184 26.25 -23.12 0.47
N TYR A 185 26.02 -23.97 1.46
CA TYR A 185 26.24 -23.61 2.85
C TYR A 185 27.14 -24.61 3.53
N ARG A 186 27.88 -24.13 4.53
CA ARG A 186 28.50 -24.94 5.57
C ARG A 186 28.14 -24.35 6.92
N ILE A 187 27.54 -25.17 7.79
CA ILE A 187 27.13 -24.75 9.12
C ILE A 187 28.06 -25.39 10.14
N TYR A 188 28.56 -24.57 11.06
CA TYR A 188 29.46 -24.94 12.14
C TYR A 188 28.85 -24.52 13.47
N VAL A 189 29.16 -25.28 14.52
CA VAL A 189 28.75 -24.96 15.88
C VAL A 189 29.99 -24.89 16.76
N LYS A 190 30.00 -23.90 17.66
CA LYS A 190 31.15 -23.64 18.52
C LYS A 190 31.19 -24.65 19.69
N ALA A 191 32.22 -25.48 19.72
CA ALA A 191 32.52 -26.40 20.83
C ALA A 191 33.08 -25.65 22.05
N ARG A 192 32.99 -26.27 23.23
CA ARG A 192 33.53 -25.74 24.51
C ARG A 192 35.03 -25.42 24.47
N SER A 193 35.79 -26.10 23.61
CA SER A 193 37.20 -25.80 23.33
C SER A 193 37.41 -24.42 22.68
N GLY A 194 36.34 -23.82 22.14
CA GLY A 194 36.35 -22.60 21.35
C GLY A 194 36.42 -22.84 19.84
N GLU A 195 36.63 -24.09 19.41
CA GLU A 195 36.71 -24.49 18.01
C GLU A 195 35.33 -24.56 17.34
N TYR A 196 35.28 -24.29 16.04
CA TYR A 196 34.07 -24.43 15.23
C TYR A 196 34.08 -25.80 14.54
N VAL A 197 33.13 -26.65 14.91
CA VAL A 197 33.01 -28.00 14.34
C VAL A 197 31.89 -28.00 13.32
N GLN A 198 32.15 -28.57 12.15
CA GLN A 198 31.19 -28.61 11.04
C GLN A 198 30.05 -29.56 11.39
N TRP A 199 28.82 -29.03 11.39
CA TRP A 199 27.60 -29.82 11.56
C TRP A 199 27.09 -30.38 10.24
N GLY A 200 27.08 -29.57 9.18
CA GLY A 200 26.70 -30.05 7.87
C GLY A 200 27.06 -29.10 6.74
N GLU A 201 27.03 -29.63 5.53
CA GLU A 201 27.29 -28.91 4.29
C GLU A 201 26.35 -29.39 3.19
N THR A 202 26.19 -28.53 2.18
CA THR A 202 25.58 -28.93 0.91
C THR A 202 26.57 -28.70 -0.24
N SER A 203 26.38 -29.43 -1.33
CA SER A 203 27.18 -29.27 -2.56
C SER A 203 26.61 -28.19 -3.48
N ASP A 204 25.32 -28.23 -3.80
CA ASP A 204 24.64 -27.32 -4.74
C ASP A 204 23.11 -27.43 -4.54
N GLU A 205 22.52 -26.56 -3.72
CA GLU A 205 21.05 -26.45 -3.61
C GLU A 205 20.53 -25.45 -4.62
N VAL A 206 19.44 -25.78 -5.30
CA VAL A 206 18.75 -24.87 -6.22
C VAL A 206 17.44 -24.46 -5.60
N HIS A 207 17.31 -23.18 -5.28
CA HIS A 207 16.04 -22.57 -4.96
C HIS A 207 15.31 -22.20 -6.25
N HIS A 208 14.05 -22.60 -6.37
CA HIS A 208 13.30 -22.45 -7.62
C HIS A 208 12.56 -21.11 -7.76
N GLY A 209 12.35 -20.37 -6.67
CA GLY A 209 11.84 -18.99 -6.62
C GLY A 209 10.36 -18.85 -7.02
N ASP A 210 10.01 -19.16 -8.27
CA ASP A 210 8.66 -18.97 -8.83
C ASP A 210 7.60 -19.91 -8.22
N ASP A 211 8.00 -21.11 -7.81
CA ASP A 211 7.12 -22.12 -7.18
C ASP A 211 7.21 -22.12 -5.65
N GLU A 212 8.22 -21.47 -5.07
CA GLU A 212 8.60 -21.51 -3.66
C GLU A 212 9.11 -20.12 -3.24
N GLU A 213 8.22 -19.23 -2.76
CA GLU A 213 8.61 -17.87 -2.33
C GLU A 213 9.53 -17.91 -1.10
N TRP A 214 9.39 -18.96 -0.29
CA TRP A 214 10.23 -19.21 0.87
C TRP A 214 10.97 -20.54 0.74
N GLY A 215 12.23 -20.54 1.15
CA GLY A 215 13.05 -21.75 1.23
C GLY A 215 13.74 -21.86 2.58
N ALA A 216 13.79 -23.07 3.13
CA ALA A 216 14.59 -23.39 4.31
C ALA A 216 15.65 -24.44 3.95
N TYR A 217 16.91 -24.17 4.32
CA TYR A 217 18.06 -24.99 3.95
C TYR A 217 18.90 -25.31 5.18
N GLY A 218 19.08 -26.59 5.46
CA GLY A 218 19.89 -27.06 6.57
C GLY A 218 20.02 -28.58 6.55
N PRO A 219 20.98 -29.14 7.31
CA PRO A 219 21.33 -30.56 7.25
C PRO A 219 20.18 -31.52 7.60
N ASP A 220 19.23 -31.06 8.42
CA ASP A 220 18.07 -31.84 8.84
C ASP A 220 16.73 -31.27 8.33
N VAL A 221 16.78 -30.33 7.38
CA VAL A 221 15.58 -29.74 6.80
C VAL A 221 14.92 -30.71 5.83
N HIS A 222 13.61 -30.91 5.98
CA HIS A 222 12.86 -31.90 5.20
C HIS A 222 11.37 -31.55 5.07
N SER A 223 10.72 -32.15 4.08
CA SER A 223 9.26 -32.06 3.94
C SER A 223 8.54 -32.98 4.94
N PRO A 224 7.29 -32.66 5.33
CA PRO A 224 6.55 -33.47 6.29
C PRO A 224 6.39 -34.91 5.81
N GLY A 225 6.59 -35.86 6.72
CA GLY A 225 6.47 -37.30 6.43
C GLY A 225 7.72 -37.97 5.88
N HIS A 226 8.80 -37.23 5.60
CA HIS A 226 10.08 -37.77 5.11
C HIS A 226 11.28 -37.27 5.95
N PRO A 227 11.34 -37.60 7.25
CA PRO A 227 12.43 -37.13 8.11
C PRO A 227 13.79 -37.74 7.74
N PRO A 228 14.89 -36.99 7.90
CA PRO A 228 16.25 -37.50 7.73
C PRO A 228 16.59 -38.52 8.82
N THR A 229 17.66 -39.28 8.60
CA THR A 229 18.12 -40.34 9.54
C THR A 229 18.53 -39.81 10.91
N SER A 230 18.89 -38.53 10.99
CA SER A 230 19.29 -37.85 12.21
C SER A 230 18.64 -36.47 12.25
N LEU A 231 17.92 -36.16 13.32
CA LEU A 231 17.26 -34.87 13.56
C LEU A 231 18.00 -34.13 14.67
N GLY A 232 18.11 -32.81 14.54
CA GLY A 232 18.81 -32.01 15.53
C GLY A 232 20.29 -31.78 15.19
N ILE A 233 20.85 -30.77 15.85
CA ILE A 233 22.25 -30.39 15.70
C ILE A 233 23.13 -31.53 16.23
N PHE A 234 23.95 -32.10 15.34
CA PHE A 234 24.71 -33.36 15.55
C PHE A 234 23.84 -34.57 15.98
N GLY A 235 22.54 -34.57 15.62
CA GLY A 235 21.61 -35.63 16.01
C GLY A 235 21.14 -35.56 17.46
N LEU A 236 21.40 -34.44 18.14
CA LEU A 236 20.98 -34.21 19.51
C LEU A 236 19.63 -33.51 19.54
N SER A 237 18.74 -33.98 20.42
CA SER A 237 17.54 -33.23 20.80
C SER A 237 17.89 -31.91 21.48
N HIS A 238 16.93 -30.99 21.61
CA HIS A 238 17.18 -29.70 22.28
C HIS A 238 17.67 -29.89 23.73
N GLU A 239 17.08 -30.84 24.47
CA GLU A 239 17.46 -31.18 25.84
C GLU A 239 18.88 -31.76 25.92
N GLU A 240 19.28 -32.60 24.97
CA GLU A 240 20.63 -33.16 24.89
C GLU A 240 21.65 -32.09 24.47
N LEU A 241 21.27 -31.20 23.54
CA LEU A 241 22.10 -30.10 23.08
C LEU A 241 22.43 -29.13 24.22
N LEU A 242 21.47 -28.85 25.12
CA LEU A 242 21.68 -28.04 26.33
C LEU A 242 22.75 -28.60 27.26
N GLN A 243 22.88 -29.93 27.34
CA GLN A 243 23.85 -30.62 28.20
C GLN A 243 25.19 -30.92 27.51
N SER A 244 25.26 -30.68 26.20
CA SER A 244 26.40 -31.00 25.36
C SER A 244 27.56 -30.01 25.49
N GLU A 245 28.64 -30.26 24.75
CA GLU A 245 29.75 -29.32 24.62
C GLU A 245 29.46 -28.11 23.72
N TRP A 246 28.34 -28.12 22.99
CA TRP A 246 27.97 -27.11 21.99
C TRP A 246 27.33 -25.85 22.59
N VAL A 247 26.79 -25.97 23.81
CA VAL A 247 26.20 -24.86 24.56
C VAL A 247 27.16 -24.42 25.67
N GLN A 248 27.57 -23.15 25.65
CA GLN A 248 28.56 -22.59 26.57
C GLN A 248 28.00 -21.36 27.24
N ASN A 249 28.05 -21.29 28.57
CA ASN A 249 27.49 -20.17 29.33
C ASN A 249 26.06 -19.83 28.86
N ASP A 250 25.21 -20.88 28.77
CA ASP A 250 23.83 -20.78 28.32
C ASP A 250 23.65 -20.13 26.93
N THR A 251 24.62 -20.37 26.05
CA THR A 251 24.68 -19.76 24.73
C THR A 251 25.04 -20.77 23.66
N LEU A 252 24.21 -20.89 22.62
CA LEU A 252 24.53 -21.59 21.38
C LEU A 252 25.14 -20.57 20.39
N THR A 253 26.30 -20.89 19.81
CA THR A 253 26.92 -20.07 18.77
C THR A 253 27.10 -20.87 17.49
N VAL A 254 26.46 -20.40 16.42
CA VAL A 254 26.49 -20.98 15.08
C VAL A 254 27.34 -20.07 14.18
N LYS A 255 28.20 -20.66 13.37
CA LYS A 255 28.87 -20.01 12.24
C LYS A 255 28.33 -20.62 10.95
N CYS A 256 28.06 -19.81 9.95
CA CYS A 256 27.71 -20.27 8.62
C CYS A 256 28.63 -19.66 7.58
N GLU A 257 29.13 -20.47 6.66
CA GLU A 257 29.71 -20.03 5.40
C GLU A 257 28.67 -20.23 4.32
N LEU A 258 28.35 -19.18 3.57
CA LEU A 258 27.30 -19.21 2.54
C LEU A 258 27.88 -18.69 1.22
N GLU A 259 27.70 -19.47 0.16
CA GLU A 259 27.99 -19.10 -1.23
C GLU A 259 26.66 -19.03 -1.99
N VAL A 260 26.40 -17.90 -2.65
CA VAL A 260 25.15 -17.69 -3.41
C VAL A 260 25.49 -17.27 -4.84
N ARG A 261 24.90 -17.98 -5.80
CA ARG A 261 24.95 -17.68 -7.22
C ARG A 261 23.53 -17.35 -7.70
N PRO A 262 23.25 -16.09 -8.06
CA PRO A 262 21.94 -15.71 -8.58
C PRO A 262 21.70 -16.29 -10.00
N ASP A 263 20.46 -16.59 -10.36
CA ASP A 263 20.11 -16.93 -11.75
C ASP A 263 20.10 -15.66 -12.62
N ARG A 264 20.84 -15.72 -13.73
CA ARG A 264 20.93 -14.61 -14.69
C ARG A 264 19.97 -14.72 -15.86
N TYR A 265 19.14 -15.77 -15.95
CA TYR A 265 18.17 -15.87 -17.04
C TYR A 265 17.00 -14.87 -16.92
N ALA A 266 16.72 -14.30 -15.75
CA ALA A 266 15.68 -13.28 -15.57
C ALA A 266 16.16 -11.83 -15.78
N LYS A 267 17.43 -11.51 -15.49
CA LYS A 267 18.00 -10.17 -15.74
C LYS A 267 18.65 -10.11 -17.12
N LYS A 268 17.80 -10.13 -18.16
CA LYS A 268 18.15 -9.65 -19.50
C LYS A 268 18.82 -8.28 -19.36
N GLU A 269 20.02 -8.16 -19.91
CA GLU A 269 20.88 -6.98 -19.87
C GLU A 269 20.10 -5.66 -19.97
N ILE A 270 20.04 -4.91 -18.87
CA ILE A 270 20.08 -3.45 -18.99
C ILE A 270 21.57 -3.13 -18.95
N TRP A 271 22.18 -2.81 -20.09
CA TRP A 271 23.47 -2.11 -20.11
C TRP A 271 23.33 -0.72 -19.48
N SER A 272 23.05 -0.68 -18.18
CA SER A 272 23.28 0.53 -17.41
C SER A 272 24.71 0.45 -16.93
N LEU A 273 25.61 1.15 -17.65
CA LEU A 273 26.67 1.85 -16.94
C LEU A 273 26.01 2.46 -15.69
N ALA A 274 26.59 2.26 -14.51
CA ALA A 274 26.19 2.98 -13.31
C ALA A 274 26.49 4.48 -13.52
N ALA A 275 25.73 5.12 -14.39
CA ALA A 275 25.55 6.54 -14.43
C ALA A 275 24.65 6.85 -13.25
N GLU A 276 25.16 7.63 -12.29
CA GLU A 276 24.31 8.26 -11.31
C GLU A 276 23.32 9.14 -12.08
N VAL A 277 22.09 8.68 -12.21
CA VAL A 277 21.02 9.50 -12.80
C VAL A 277 20.71 10.61 -11.79
N PRO A 278 20.88 11.89 -12.13
CA PRO A 278 20.57 12.98 -11.23
C PRO A 278 19.09 12.95 -10.82
N ALA A 279 18.78 13.54 -9.65
CA ALA A 279 17.41 13.65 -9.18
C ALA A 279 16.55 14.46 -10.17
N PRO A 280 15.22 14.19 -10.25
CA PRO A 280 14.32 14.96 -11.11
C PRO A 280 14.32 16.45 -10.73
N THR A 281 14.53 17.33 -11.73
CA THR A 281 14.63 18.79 -11.53
C THR A 281 13.34 19.54 -11.83
N ILE A 282 12.33 18.88 -12.41
CA ILE A 282 11.15 19.54 -13.00
C ILE A 282 10.43 20.51 -12.05
N LEU A 283 10.35 20.19 -10.76
CA LEU A 283 9.68 21.06 -9.78
C LEU A 283 10.48 22.33 -9.48
N ASP A 284 11.81 22.23 -9.49
CA ASP A 284 12.70 23.37 -9.27
C ASP A 284 12.82 24.19 -10.57
N ASP A 285 12.78 23.55 -11.73
CA ASP A 285 12.75 24.21 -13.04
C ASP A 285 11.45 25.01 -13.24
N THR A 286 10.28 24.43 -12.91
CA THR A 286 9.00 25.16 -12.98
C THR A 286 8.92 26.26 -11.93
N ARG A 287 9.47 26.06 -10.73
CA ARG A 287 9.60 27.14 -9.75
C ARG A 287 10.41 28.32 -10.31
N ALA A 288 11.55 28.03 -10.94
CA ALA A 288 12.39 29.05 -11.54
C ALA A 288 11.66 29.81 -12.66
N LEU A 289 10.80 29.14 -13.46
CA LEU A 289 9.95 29.83 -14.43
C LEU A 289 9.05 30.88 -13.77
N LEU A 290 8.43 30.55 -12.63
CA LEU A 290 7.60 31.52 -11.89
C LEU A 290 8.43 32.67 -11.30
N GLU A 291 9.61 32.40 -10.75
CA GLU A 291 10.45 33.41 -10.11
C GLU A 291 11.12 34.36 -11.11
N VAL A 292 11.48 33.86 -12.30
CA VAL A 292 12.13 34.66 -13.36
C VAL A 292 11.10 35.34 -14.28
N GLY A 293 9.91 34.75 -14.47
CA GLY A 293 8.87 35.29 -15.35
C GLY A 293 9.12 35.09 -16.85
N THR A 294 10.13 34.30 -17.25
CA THR A 294 10.45 34.09 -18.67
C THR A 294 9.30 33.37 -19.39
N CYS A 295 8.81 33.97 -20.48
CA CYS A 295 7.68 33.47 -21.27
C CYS A 295 6.32 33.50 -20.55
N SER A 296 6.17 34.32 -19.52
CA SER A 296 4.86 34.55 -18.90
C SER A 296 3.89 35.17 -19.90
N ASP A 297 2.68 34.63 -19.95
CA ASP A 297 1.61 35.05 -20.85
C ASP A 297 0.32 35.41 -20.09
N VAL A 298 0.35 35.42 -18.76
CA VAL A 298 -0.74 35.81 -17.85
C VAL A 298 -0.19 36.73 -16.77
N ARG A 299 -0.95 37.76 -16.41
CA ARG A 299 -0.59 38.71 -15.34
C ARG A 299 -1.72 38.79 -14.32
N PHE A 300 -1.38 38.66 -13.05
CA PHE A 300 -2.32 38.81 -11.95
C PHE A 300 -2.12 40.17 -11.30
N MET A 301 -3.21 40.92 -11.15
CA MET A 301 -3.22 42.14 -10.35
C MET A 301 -3.73 41.77 -8.95
N VAL A 302 -2.83 41.71 -7.98
CA VAL A 302 -3.14 41.38 -6.58
C VAL A 302 -2.87 42.60 -5.74
N GLN A 303 -3.92 43.27 -5.29
CA GLN A 303 -3.81 44.60 -4.68
C GLN A 303 -3.05 45.56 -5.62
N ASP A 304 -1.93 46.13 -5.19
CA ASP A 304 -1.09 47.03 -5.97
C ASP A 304 0.12 46.30 -6.62
N GLU A 305 0.19 44.97 -6.50
CA GLU A 305 1.26 44.16 -7.07
C GLU A 305 0.84 43.44 -8.36
N GLU A 306 1.74 43.42 -9.32
CA GLU A 306 1.63 42.63 -10.54
C GLU A 306 2.45 41.35 -10.42
N ILE A 307 1.83 40.19 -10.69
CA ILE A 307 2.49 38.89 -10.63
C ILE A 307 2.33 38.16 -11.96
N GLU A 308 3.45 37.89 -12.62
CA GLU A 308 3.51 37.19 -13.90
C GLU A 308 3.39 35.67 -13.73
N ALA A 309 2.72 35.00 -14.68
CA ALA A 309 2.48 33.57 -14.66
C ALA A 309 2.27 32.97 -16.07
N HIS A 310 2.11 31.64 -16.12
CA HIS A 310 2.02 30.86 -17.36
C HIS A 310 0.67 30.15 -17.47
N SER A 311 -0.12 30.49 -18.49
CA SER A 311 -1.46 29.94 -18.72
C SER A 311 -1.46 28.41 -18.81
N GLN A 312 -0.45 27.83 -19.45
CA GLN A 312 -0.28 26.38 -19.62
C GLN A 312 -0.27 25.65 -18.27
N ILE A 313 0.54 26.15 -17.32
CA ILE A 313 0.66 25.57 -15.98
C ILE A 313 -0.65 25.80 -15.22
N LEU A 314 -1.19 27.02 -15.21
CA LEU A 314 -2.43 27.34 -14.50
C LEU A 314 -3.62 26.48 -14.96
N CYS A 315 -3.82 26.35 -16.29
CA CYS A 315 -4.87 25.53 -16.90
C CYS A 315 -4.73 24.04 -16.56
N SER A 316 -3.50 23.55 -16.39
CA SER A 316 -3.25 22.15 -16.02
C SER A 316 -3.53 21.87 -14.53
N ARG A 317 -3.39 22.88 -13.66
CA ARG A 317 -3.43 22.73 -12.20
C ARG A 317 -4.73 23.21 -11.56
N SER A 318 -5.55 23.97 -12.28
CA SER A 318 -6.86 24.44 -11.83
C SER A 318 -7.87 24.44 -12.96
N GLU A 319 -8.99 23.74 -12.78
CA GLU A 319 -10.08 23.75 -13.74
C GLU A 319 -10.72 25.13 -13.88
N VAL A 320 -10.69 25.92 -12.81
CA VAL A 320 -11.23 27.29 -12.79
C VAL A 320 -10.36 28.19 -13.67
N PHE A 321 -9.04 28.14 -13.51
CA PHE A 321 -8.15 28.87 -14.43
C PHE A 321 -8.27 28.37 -15.86
N ARG A 322 -8.39 27.05 -16.07
CA ARG A 322 -8.63 26.49 -17.41
C ARG A 322 -9.85 27.13 -18.05
N LYS A 323 -11.00 27.14 -17.35
CA LYS A 323 -12.23 27.77 -17.86
C LYS A 323 -12.04 29.27 -18.09
N GLN A 324 -11.46 29.99 -17.14
CA GLN A 324 -11.27 31.44 -17.22
C GLN A 324 -10.36 31.86 -18.39
N LEU A 325 -9.32 31.07 -18.68
CA LEU A 325 -8.32 31.39 -19.70
C LEU A 325 -8.64 30.85 -21.10
N THR A 326 -9.60 29.93 -21.23
CA THR A 326 -9.97 29.32 -22.53
C THR A 326 -11.40 29.62 -23.01
N ALA A 327 -12.29 30.13 -22.15
CA ALA A 327 -13.71 30.29 -22.48
C ALA A 327 -14.07 31.52 -23.37
N GLY A 328 -13.10 32.21 -23.96
CA GLY A 328 -13.36 33.33 -24.87
C GLY A 328 -13.90 34.61 -24.19
N MET A 329 -13.81 34.72 -22.87
CA MET A 329 -14.20 35.91 -22.08
C MET A 329 -13.08 36.95 -22.01
N GLN A 330 -13.31 38.11 -21.39
CA GLN A 330 -12.31 39.20 -21.36
C GLN A 330 -10.96 38.75 -20.81
N GLU A 331 -10.92 37.88 -19.81
CA GLU A 331 -9.69 37.36 -19.22
C GLU A 331 -8.92 36.45 -20.18
N SER A 332 -9.61 35.77 -21.09
CA SER A 332 -8.97 34.98 -22.15
C SER A 332 -8.33 35.86 -23.23
N MET A 333 -8.82 37.09 -23.41
CA MET A 333 -8.33 38.06 -24.39
C MET A 333 -7.27 39.01 -23.82
N SER A 334 -7.48 39.54 -22.60
CA SER A 334 -6.58 40.48 -21.94
C SER A 334 -5.40 39.77 -21.27
N LYS A 335 -5.59 38.50 -20.87
CA LYS A 335 -4.66 37.73 -20.03
C LYS A 335 -4.27 38.41 -18.72
N VAL A 336 -5.11 39.34 -18.25
CA VAL A 336 -4.98 40.02 -16.96
C VAL A 336 -6.12 39.57 -16.06
N ILE A 337 -5.80 39.08 -14.85
CA ILE A 337 -6.78 38.61 -13.86
C ILE A 337 -6.58 39.38 -12.56
N THR A 338 -7.63 40.06 -12.09
CA THR A 338 -7.62 40.75 -10.79
C THR A 338 -7.96 39.79 -9.66
N ILE A 339 -7.18 39.83 -8.58
CA ILE A 339 -7.36 39.04 -7.37
C ILE A 339 -7.63 40.00 -6.21
N GLU A 340 -8.86 39.98 -5.70
CA GLU A 340 -9.32 40.85 -4.60
C GLU A 340 -9.45 40.10 -3.27
N ASP A 341 -9.44 38.75 -3.31
CA ASP A 341 -9.82 37.92 -2.17
C ASP A 341 -8.67 37.55 -1.22
N CYS A 342 -7.43 37.92 -1.55
CA CYS A 342 -6.25 37.66 -0.72
C CYS A 342 -5.13 38.66 -0.95
N ASP A 343 -4.16 38.68 -0.04
CA ASP A 343 -2.94 39.46 -0.18
C ASP A 343 -1.93 38.82 -1.15
N ALA A 344 -0.97 39.63 -1.60
CA ALA A 344 0.06 39.17 -2.53
C ALA A 344 0.89 37.99 -1.97
N ALA A 345 1.16 37.98 -0.65
CA ALA A 345 1.91 36.92 0.01
C ALA A 345 1.18 35.56 -0.09
N THR A 346 -0.11 35.51 0.25
CA THR A 346 -0.92 34.30 0.14
C THR A 346 -1.05 33.86 -1.31
N PHE A 347 -1.24 34.79 -2.25
CA PHE A 347 -1.36 34.46 -3.66
C PHE A 347 -0.04 33.92 -4.26
N ARG A 348 1.12 34.46 -3.86
CA ARG A 348 2.43 33.92 -4.23
C ARG A 348 2.64 32.51 -3.71
N ALA A 349 2.26 32.23 -2.47
CA ALA A 349 2.31 30.88 -1.91
C ALA A 349 1.41 29.90 -2.69
N PHE A 350 0.18 30.33 -3.01
CA PHE A 350 -0.75 29.58 -3.85
C PHE A 350 -0.16 29.28 -5.24
N LEU A 351 0.37 30.29 -5.94
CA LEU A 351 1.01 30.10 -7.24
C LEU A 351 2.22 29.16 -7.14
N ARG A 352 3.11 29.34 -6.16
CA ARG A 352 4.27 28.46 -5.98
C ARG A 352 3.85 27.00 -5.80
N PHE A 353 2.75 26.73 -5.09
CA PHE A 353 2.18 25.39 -5.01
C PHE A 353 1.72 24.86 -6.37
N LEU A 354 1.09 25.68 -7.23
CA LEU A 354 0.68 25.22 -8.56
C LEU A 354 1.87 24.77 -9.41
N TYR A 355 3.00 25.47 -9.33
CA TYR A 355 4.19 25.16 -10.12
C TYR A 355 4.97 23.96 -9.57
N THR A 356 4.99 23.77 -8.25
CA THR A 356 5.89 22.80 -7.60
C THR A 356 5.19 21.59 -6.99
N ASP A 357 3.87 21.65 -6.77
CA ASP A 357 3.10 20.69 -5.95
C ASP A 357 3.69 20.42 -4.53
N ARG A 358 4.68 21.22 -4.12
CA ARG A 358 5.28 21.18 -2.78
C ARG A 358 4.39 22.00 -1.87
N LEU A 359 3.86 21.35 -0.83
CA LEU A 359 3.05 22.00 0.19
C LEU A 359 3.91 23.06 0.88
N PRO A 360 3.42 24.31 1.00
CA PRO A 360 4.18 25.38 1.62
C PRO A 360 4.44 25.02 3.08
N ASP A 361 5.63 25.32 3.59
CA ASP A 361 5.82 25.29 5.04
C ASP A 361 5.16 26.53 5.66
N VAL A 362 4.81 26.45 6.92
CA VAL A 362 4.25 27.55 7.70
C VAL A 362 5.15 28.79 7.64
N GLN A 363 6.47 28.60 7.75
CA GLN A 363 7.43 29.71 7.71
C GLN A 363 7.52 30.35 6.32
N ASP A 364 7.19 29.59 5.27
CA ASP A 364 7.17 30.09 3.89
C ASP A 364 5.98 31.03 3.62
N LEU A 365 4.95 31.02 4.48
CA LEU A 365 3.80 31.93 4.39
C LEU A 365 4.09 33.29 5.03
N LEU A 366 5.04 33.37 5.95
CA LEU A 366 5.39 34.62 6.62
C LEU A 366 6.03 35.62 5.64
N PRO A 367 5.66 36.92 5.70
CA PRO A 367 6.35 37.95 4.94
C PRO A 367 7.84 37.95 5.28
N LYS A 368 8.70 37.79 4.28
CA LYS A 368 10.15 37.95 4.40
C LYS A 368 10.46 39.45 4.26
N ASP A 369 10.30 40.23 5.34
CA ASP A 369 11.27 41.28 5.75
C ASP A 369 10.80 42.25 6.86
N THR A 370 11.73 42.46 7.80
CA THR A 370 12.09 43.65 8.60
C THR A 370 11.01 44.55 9.21
N SER A 371 10.49 44.19 10.38
CA SER A 371 10.49 45.06 11.57
C SER A 371 9.82 44.33 12.74
N SER A 372 10.54 44.29 13.84
CA SER A 372 10.10 43.77 15.12
C SER A 372 8.78 44.40 15.60
N GLU A 373 8.17 43.68 16.54
CA GLU A 373 7.18 44.14 17.52
C GLU A 373 5.70 43.96 17.15
N SER A 374 5.14 42.81 17.54
CA SER A 374 4.23 42.79 18.70
C SER A 374 3.86 41.33 19.01
N GLY A 375 4.55 40.77 19.99
CA GLY A 375 4.11 39.53 20.63
C GLY A 375 2.93 39.84 21.54
N ASN A 376 1.74 39.37 21.19
CA ASN A 376 0.69 38.87 22.08
C ASN A 376 -0.63 38.64 21.31
N ALA A 377 -0.68 37.60 20.48
CA ALA A 377 -1.91 36.90 20.14
C ALA A 377 -1.53 35.48 19.71
N ARG A 378 -1.97 34.45 20.46
CA ARG A 378 -1.72 33.04 20.11
C ARG A 378 -2.48 32.58 18.84
N GLY A 379 -3.23 33.48 18.19
CA GLY A 379 -3.79 33.35 16.83
C GLY A 379 -3.18 34.40 15.88
N GLY A 380 -1.87 34.31 15.63
CA GLY A 380 -1.09 35.31 14.90
C GLY A 380 -1.34 35.37 13.37
N PRO A 381 -0.61 36.23 12.63
CA PRO A 381 -0.77 36.46 11.18
C PRO A 381 -0.68 35.17 10.33
N GLN A 382 -0.01 34.15 10.84
CA GLN A 382 0.07 32.83 10.23
C GLN A 382 -1.29 32.14 10.10
N LEU A 383 -2.14 32.18 11.13
CA LEU A 383 -3.45 31.51 11.12
C LEU A 383 -4.37 32.16 10.06
N SER A 384 -4.34 33.48 9.96
CA SER A 384 -5.07 34.23 8.93
C SER A 384 -4.59 33.92 7.51
N GLN A 385 -3.28 33.70 7.30
CA GLN A 385 -2.76 33.33 5.99
C GLN A 385 -3.18 31.92 5.57
N ILE A 386 -3.18 30.94 6.47
CA ILE A 386 -3.65 29.58 6.15
C ILE A 386 -5.16 29.60 5.84
N GLN A 387 -5.96 30.40 6.56
CA GLN A 387 -7.38 30.61 6.25
C GLN A 387 -7.57 31.24 4.86
N ALA A 388 -6.78 32.27 4.52
CA ALA A 388 -6.82 32.89 3.19
C ALA A 388 -6.41 31.88 2.10
N LEU A 389 -5.37 31.06 2.36
CA LEU A 389 -4.93 30.02 1.44
C LEU A 389 -5.98 28.92 1.26
N LEU A 390 -6.73 28.57 2.32
CA LEU A 390 -7.90 27.68 2.23
C LEU A 390 -8.98 28.27 1.32
N ALA A 391 -9.28 29.57 1.45
CA ALA A 391 -10.28 30.24 0.62
C ALA A 391 -9.86 30.27 -0.87
N VAL A 392 -8.61 30.63 -1.15
CA VAL A 392 -8.06 30.67 -2.52
C VAL A 392 -8.00 29.28 -3.14
N SER A 393 -7.52 28.27 -2.40
CA SER A 393 -7.47 26.89 -2.89
C SER A 393 -8.86 26.31 -3.15
N HIS A 394 -9.87 26.65 -2.34
CA HIS A 394 -11.26 26.31 -2.60
C HIS A 394 -11.78 27.03 -3.86
N LYS A 395 -11.60 28.35 -3.97
CA LYS A 395 -12.04 29.16 -5.13
C LYS A 395 -11.51 28.61 -6.45
N TYR A 396 -10.24 28.25 -6.49
CA TYR A 396 -9.58 27.71 -7.69
C TYR A 396 -9.59 26.17 -7.77
N GLN A 397 -10.32 25.50 -6.88
CA GLN A 397 -10.55 24.05 -6.87
C GLN A 397 -9.26 23.19 -6.82
N VAL A 398 -8.31 23.60 -5.99
CA VAL A 398 -7.02 22.92 -5.80
C VAL A 398 -7.08 22.03 -4.56
N LYS A 399 -7.63 20.82 -4.74
CA LYS A 399 -8.06 19.97 -3.60
C LYS A 399 -6.92 19.56 -2.65
N ARG A 400 -5.74 19.25 -3.19
CA ARG A 400 -4.57 18.82 -2.39
C ARG A 400 -4.12 19.90 -1.42
N LEU A 401 -4.08 21.16 -1.88
CA LEU A 401 -3.74 22.31 -1.03
C LEU A 401 -4.86 22.61 -0.02
N GLN A 402 -6.12 22.50 -0.43
CA GLN A 402 -7.28 22.68 0.45
C GLN A 402 -7.21 21.71 1.66
N ILE A 403 -6.99 20.42 1.40
CA ILE A 403 -6.88 19.40 2.46
C ILE A 403 -5.70 19.68 3.40
N TRP A 404 -4.57 20.16 2.87
CA TRP A 404 -3.44 20.54 3.71
C TRP A 404 -3.76 21.71 4.63
N CYS A 405 -4.44 22.75 4.12
CA CYS A 405 -4.92 23.86 4.94
C CYS A 405 -5.89 23.38 6.02
N GLU A 406 -6.82 22.46 5.68
CA GLU A 406 -7.74 21.84 6.65
C GLU A 406 -6.99 21.15 7.79
N ALA A 407 -5.98 20.33 7.47
CA ALA A 407 -5.16 19.65 8.46
C ALA A 407 -4.40 20.64 9.36
N LYS A 408 -3.77 21.66 8.78
CA LYS A 408 -3.00 22.66 9.53
C LYS A 408 -3.86 23.54 10.43
N LEU A 409 -5.05 23.92 10.00
CA LEU A 409 -6.00 24.66 10.84
C LEU A 409 -6.55 23.78 11.96
N SER A 410 -6.70 22.47 11.72
CA SER A 410 -7.16 21.53 12.74
C SER A 410 -6.17 21.34 13.90
N GLU A 411 -4.86 21.48 13.63
CA GLU A 411 -3.80 21.44 14.66
C GLU A 411 -3.84 22.66 15.62
N GLN A 412 -4.46 23.76 15.21
CA GLN A 412 -4.41 25.06 15.90
C GLN A 412 -5.79 25.56 16.35
N ILE A 413 -6.78 24.67 16.48
CA ILE A 413 -8.12 25.05 16.96
C ILE A 413 -8.02 25.52 18.42
N ASP A 414 -8.58 26.69 18.69
CA ASP A 414 -8.65 27.26 20.03
C ASP A 414 -10.08 27.72 20.38
N THR A 415 -10.34 27.85 21.68
CA THR A 415 -11.64 28.25 22.20
C THR A 415 -12.16 29.60 21.65
N PRO A 416 -11.36 30.67 21.52
CA PRO A 416 -11.87 31.93 21.00
C PRO A 416 -12.14 31.92 19.47
N HIS A 417 -11.39 31.16 18.66
CA HIS A 417 -11.55 31.19 17.20
C HIS A 417 -12.32 29.99 16.62
N VAL A 418 -12.63 28.94 17.40
CA VAL A 418 -13.36 27.76 16.90
C VAL A 418 -14.69 28.10 16.22
N CYS A 419 -15.44 29.09 16.70
CA CYS A 419 -16.70 29.51 16.08
C CYS A 419 -16.47 30.13 14.69
N ALA A 420 -15.44 30.96 14.54
CA ALA A 420 -15.08 31.56 13.26
C ALA A 420 -14.55 30.51 12.28
N LEU A 421 -13.70 29.60 12.75
CA LEU A 421 -13.16 28.47 11.97
C LEU A 421 -14.27 27.52 11.51
N LEU A 422 -15.22 27.18 12.38
CA LEU A 422 -16.36 26.32 12.02
C LEU A 422 -17.20 26.96 10.91
N HIS A 423 -17.49 28.26 11.05
CA HIS A 423 -18.21 29.01 10.03
C HIS A 423 -17.47 29.01 8.68
N GLN A 424 -16.16 29.29 8.68
CA GLN A 424 -15.35 29.25 7.47
C GLN A 424 -15.30 27.84 6.86
N ALA A 425 -15.13 26.81 7.68
CA ALA A 425 -15.08 25.43 7.23
C ALA A 425 -16.40 25.01 6.56
N HIS A 426 -17.53 25.44 7.12
CA HIS A 426 -18.85 25.22 6.54
C HIS A 426 -18.99 25.91 5.16
N LEU A 427 -18.65 27.20 5.07
CA LEU A 427 -18.77 27.98 3.83
C LEU A 427 -17.86 27.45 2.71
N LEU A 428 -16.63 27.03 3.05
CA LEU A 428 -15.63 26.53 2.11
C LEU A 428 -15.72 25.02 1.87
N GLN A 429 -16.78 24.37 2.38
CA GLN A 429 -17.00 22.93 2.29
C GLN A 429 -15.78 22.11 2.73
N ALA A 430 -15.08 22.60 3.75
CA ALA A 430 -13.83 22.08 4.28
C ALA A 430 -14.14 21.01 5.34
N LYS A 431 -14.51 19.81 4.87
CA LYS A 431 -15.14 18.76 5.69
C LYS A 431 -14.28 18.29 6.87
N GLN A 432 -12.97 18.15 6.69
CA GLN A 432 -12.09 17.66 7.77
C GLN A 432 -11.95 18.71 8.87
N LEU A 433 -11.76 19.97 8.48
CA LEU A 433 -11.71 21.08 9.43
C LEU A 433 -13.05 21.25 10.16
N GLU A 434 -14.17 21.13 9.45
CA GLU A 434 -15.50 21.23 10.04
C GLU A 434 -15.70 20.12 11.10
N GLN A 435 -15.33 18.88 10.78
CA GLN A 435 -15.39 17.77 11.73
C GLN A 435 -14.47 17.98 12.94
N ALA A 436 -13.26 18.50 12.75
CA ALA A 436 -12.33 18.81 13.83
C ALA A 436 -12.92 19.88 14.77
N CYS A 437 -13.47 20.96 14.22
CA CYS A 437 -14.17 22.00 14.98
C CYS A 437 -15.36 21.42 15.78
N LEU A 438 -16.18 20.57 15.16
CA LEU A 438 -17.31 19.93 15.83
C LEU A 438 -16.87 19.02 16.98
N ARG A 439 -15.79 18.25 16.81
CA ARG A 439 -15.20 17.43 17.90
C ARG A 439 -14.70 18.31 19.05
N PHE A 440 -13.97 19.38 18.74
CA PHE A 440 -13.49 20.33 19.74
C PHE A 440 -14.64 20.96 20.54
N ILE A 441 -15.72 21.37 19.86
CA ILE A 441 -16.92 21.92 20.52
C ILE A 441 -17.58 20.87 21.42
N ARG A 442 -17.69 19.62 20.98
CA ARG A 442 -18.28 18.54 21.78
C ARG A 442 -17.49 18.29 23.07
N GLU A 443 -16.16 18.26 22.98
CA GLU A 443 -15.27 18.04 24.13
C GLU A 443 -15.23 19.26 25.08
N GLY A 444 -15.37 20.48 24.53
CA GLY A 444 -15.34 21.75 25.26
C GLY A 444 -16.69 22.45 25.39
N ALA A 445 -17.82 21.73 25.34
CA ALA A 445 -19.14 22.32 25.12
C ALA A 445 -19.51 23.41 26.14
N ALA A 446 -19.22 23.19 27.43
CA ALA A 446 -19.52 24.16 28.48
C ALA A 446 -18.82 25.52 28.27
N GLN A 447 -17.63 25.51 27.66
CA GLN A 447 -16.83 26.71 27.42
C GLN A 447 -17.21 27.40 26.11
N VAL A 448 -17.52 26.63 25.06
CA VAL A 448 -17.79 27.20 23.73
C VAL A 448 -19.25 27.64 23.57
N LEU A 449 -20.21 26.85 24.04
CA LEU A 449 -21.64 27.15 23.88
C LEU A 449 -22.09 28.38 24.69
N THR A 450 -21.31 28.76 25.71
CA THR A 450 -21.53 29.96 26.52
C THR A 450 -20.88 31.22 25.95
N LEU A 451 -20.08 31.11 24.88
CA LEU A 451 -19.47 32.27 24.24
C LEU A 451 -20.51 33.12 23.49
N PRO A 452 -20.45 34.46 23.61
CA PRO A 452 -21.26 35.35 22.79
C PRO A 452 -21.08 35.10 21.28
N ALA A 453 -19.85 34.74 20.88
CA ALA A 453 -19.52 34.42 19.49
C ALA A 453 -20.31 33.21 18.96
N TYR A 454 -20.56 32.20 19.80
CA TYR A 454 -21.37 31.04 19.41
C TYR A 454 -22.84 31.41 19.25
N VAL A 455 -23.38 32.21 20.18
CA VAL A 455 -24.78 32.67 20.12
C VAL A 455 -25.03 33.49 18.85
N GLU A 456 -24.14 34.42 18.53
CA GLU A 456 -24.23 35.22 17.28
C GLU A 456 -24.05 34.35 16.03
N LEU A 457 -23.17 33.34 16.07
CA LEU A 457 -22.99 32.39 14.97
C LEU A 457 -24.28 31.63 14.66
N VAL A 458 -24.93 31.06 15.68
CA VAL A 458 -26.19 30.29 15.50
C VAL A 458 -27.34 31.19 15.09
N LYS A 459 -27.39 32.43 15.62
CA LYS A 459 -28.40 33.42 15.22
C LYS A 459 -28.27 33.80 13.75
N LYS A 460 -27.05 33.99 13.26
CA LYS A 460 -26.78 34.35 11.86
C LYS A 460 -26.87 33.15 10.92
N TRP A 461 -26.47 31.96 11.39
CA TRP A 461 -26.41 30.72 10.61
C TRP A 461 -27.03 29.55 11.40
N PRO A 462 -28.38 29.46 11.46
CA PRO A 462 -29.07 28.44 12.25
C PRO A 462 -28.68 26.99 11.88
N ARG A 463 -28.33 26.75 10.62
CA ARG A 463 -27.85 25.45 10.13
C ARG A 463 -26.62 24.95 10.87
N ILE A 464 -25.70 25.84 11.21
CA ILE A 464 -24.49 25.48 11.95
C ILE A 464 -24.86 25.05 13.37
N GLY A 465 -25.81 25.75 14.02
CA GLY A 465 -26.31 25.36 15.34
C GLY A 465 -27.01 24.00 15.36
N VAL A 466 -27.84 23.71 14.35
CA VAL A 466 -28.46 22.40 14.17
C VAL A 466 -27.40 21.33 13.95
N LYS A 467 -26.40 21.58 13.10
CA LYS A 467 -25.29 20.67 12.85
C LYS A 467 -24.48 20.36 14.11
N VAL A 468 -24.17 21.37 14.92
CA VAL A 468 -23.49 21.20 16.22
C VAL A 468 -24.34 20.35 17.17
N SER A 469 -25.65 20.57 17.21
CA SER A 469 -26.58 19.83 18.08
C SER A 469 -26.67 18.36 17.68
N LEU A 470 -26.85 18.09 16.39
CA LEU A 470 -26.92 16.73 15.83
C LEU A 470 -25.61 15.97 16.02
N PHE A 471 -24.47 16.63 15.78
CA PHE A 471 -23.15 16.04 16.01
C PHE A 471 -22.91 15.73 17.49
N SER A 472 -23.31 16.62 18.40
CA SER A 472 -23.19 16.39 19.85
C SER A 472 -24.08 15.25 20.34
N ALA A 473 -25.21 15.00 19.68
CA ALA A 473 -26.11 13.89 19.94
C ALA A 473 -25.69 12.56 19.27
N ASN A 474 -24.55 12.52 18.57
CA ASN A 474 -24.07 11.37 17.79
C ASN A 474 -25.08 10.84 16.75
N VAL A 475 -25.88 11.73 16.15
CA VAL A 475 -26.76 11.39 15.02
C VAL A 475 -25.92 11.06 13.79
N SER A 476 -26.34 10.08 12.99
CA SER A 476 -25.59 9.68 11.79
C SER A 476 -25.51 10.82 10.77
N GLU A 477 -24.42 10.88 9.98
CA GLU A 477 -24.21 11.97 9.01
C GLU A 477 -25.34 12.06 7.97
N ALA A 478 -25.91 10.93 7.57
CA ALA A 478 -27.03 10.86 6.64
C ALA A 478 -28.33 11.44 7.22
N GLU A 479 -28.66 11.09 8.47
CA GLU A 479 -29.82 11.65 9.17
C GLU A 479 -29.63 13.13 9.49
N ALA A 480 -28.39 13.54 9.79
CA ALA A 480 -28.07 14.93 10.06
C ALA A 480 -28.18 15.80 8.80
N LEU A 481 -27.74 15.30 7.65
CA LEU A 481 -27.92 15.96 6.35
C LEU A 481 -29.40 16.09 6.00
N ALA A 482 -30.18 15.02 6.14
CA ALA A 482 -31.63 15.07 5.88
C ALA A 482 -32.36 16.08 6.77
N ALA A 483 -31.99 16.17 8.06
CA ALA A 483 -32.55 17.16 8.98
C ALA A 483 -32.17 18.61 8.61
N ILE A 484 -30.95 18.83 8.14
CA ILE A 484 -30.47 20.15 7.69
C ILE A 484 -31.14 20.55 6.35
N GLU A 485 -31.30 19.61 5.41
CA GLU A 485 -32.00 19.82 4.14
C GLU A 485 -33.49 20.10 4.34
N ALA A 486 -34.12 19.47 5.33
CA ALA A 486 -35.52 19.76 5.69
C ALA A 486 -35.75 21.23 6.11
N MET A 487 -34.71 21.93 6.60
CA MET A 487 -34.78 23.37 6.89
C MET A 487 -34.87 24.25 5.63
N GLU A 488 -34.59 23.70 4.43
CA GLU A 488 -34.62 24.44 3.17
C GLU A 488 -36.00 24.47 2.49
N THR A 489 -36.96 23.66 2.95
CA THR A 489 -38.31 23.67 2.39
C THR A 489 -39.07 24.91 2.87
N PRO A 490 -39.49 25.84 1.97
CA PRO A 490 -40.32 26.96 2.39
C PRO A 490 -41.69 26.43 2.84
N GLN A 491 -42.12 26.78 4.05
CA GLN A 491 -43.52 26.67 4.45
C GLN A 491 -44.37 27.69 3.67
N GLU A 492 -44.66 27.42 2.40
CA GLU A 492 -45.83 27.98 1.74
C GLU A 492 -46.98 26.99 1.90
N GLN A 493 -47.74 27.17 2.99
CA GLN A 493 -49.18 26.88 3.12
C GLN A 493 -49.52 26.82 4.62
N GLN A 494 -49.87 27.96 5.21
CA GLN A 494 -50.87 28.07 6.28
C GLN A 494 -51.01 29.53 6.75
N SER A 495 -51.80 30.31 6.01
CA SER A 495 -52.60 31.39 6.62
C SER A 495 -53.67 31.89 5.64
N GLU A 496 -54.78 31.18 5.56
CA GLU A 496 -56.13 31.78 5.45
C GLU A 496 -57.18 30.68 5.67
N GLN A 497 -57.49 30.40 6.93
CA GLN A 497 -58.78 29.82 7.31
C GLN A 497 -59.57 30.93 8.01
N VAL A 498 -60.48 31.54 7.26
CA VAL A 498 -61.62 32.28 7.84
C VAL A 498 -62.62 31.23 8.35
N PRO A 499 -63.13 31.30 9.59
CA PRO A 499 -64.02 30.28 10.13
C PRO A 499 -65.43 30.41 9.55
N GLU A 500 -65.94 29.34 8.97
CA GLU A 500 -67.32 29.21 8.51
C GLU A 500 -68.16 28.58 9.63
N VAL A 501 -69.08 29.35 10.26
CA VAL A 501 -70.19 28.80 11.05
C VAL A 501 -71.50 29.55 10.76
N ILE A 502 -72.27 28.94 9.84
CA ILE A 502 -73.74 28.74 9.83
C ILE A 502 -74.65 29.98 9.86
N ARG A 503 -75.41 30.22 8.76
CA ARG A 503 -76.90 30.07 8.71
C ARG A 503 -77.49 30.40 7.33
N ASN A 504 -78.08 29.37 6.73
CA ASN A 504 -79.34 29.30 5.98
C ASN A 504 -79.87 30.49 5.15
N ALA A 505 -80.19 30.11 3.91
CA ALA A 505 -81.47 30.32 3.21
C ALA A 505 -81.49 31.33 2.04
N SER A 506 -81.98 30.77 0.92
CA SER A 506 -82.76 31.40 -0.14
C SER A 506 -82.02 32.22 -1.19
N GLY A 507 -82.29 31.89 -2.48
CA GLY A 507 -82.07 32.86 -3.56
C GLY A 507 -81.64 32.28 -4.89
N ARG A 508 -82.56 31.57 -5.55
CA ARG A 508 -82.73 31.47 -7.01
C ARG A 508 -81.67 32.12 -7.92
N GLY A 509 -81.18 31.29 -8.85
CA GLY A 509 -81.45 31.53 -10.27
C GLY A 509 -80.27 31.95 -11.13
N GLY A 510 -80.21 31.36 -12.33
CA GLY A 510 -79.67 32.06 -13.50
C GLY A 510 -78.47 31.42 -14.15
N ALA A 511 -78.77 30.49 -15.06
CA ALA A 511 -77.99 30.11 -16.23
C ALA A 511 -77.09 31.21 -16.83
N ARG A 512 -75.89 30.84 -17.33
CA ARG A 512 -75.65 30.64 -18.77
C ARG A 512 -74.16 30.39 -19.07
N GLN A 513 -73.99 29.47 -20.02
CA GLN A 513 -72.88 29.31 -20.96
C GLN A 513 -72.09 30.59 -21.28
N LEU A 514 -70.78 30.48 -21.48
CA LEU A 514 -70.18 30.52 -22.83
C LEU A 514 -68.68 30.27 -22.81
N GLN A 515 -68.24 29.62 -23.87
CA GLN A 515 -66.89 29.23 -24.26
C GLN A 515 -65.95 30.43 -24.44
N LYS A 516 -64.66 30.26 -24.13
CA LYS A 516 -63.60 30.04 -25.13
C LYS A 516 -62.31 29.62 -24.47
#